data_AF-A0A453EGV5-F1
#
_entry.id   AF-A0A453EGV5-F1
#
_cell.length_a   1.000
_cell.length_b   1.000
_cell.length_c   1.000
_cell.angle_alpha   90.00
_cell.angle_beta   90.00
_cell.angle_gamma   90.00
#
_symmetry.space_group_name_H-M   'P 1'
#
loop_
_entity.id
_entity.type
_entity.pdbx_description
1 polymer ?
#
loop_
_entity_poly.entity_id
_entity_poly.type
_entity_poly.pdbx_seq_one_letter_code
_entity_poly.pdbx_strand_id
1 'polypeptide(L)'
;VTSVWFARPGGITPLCLPQVLEEMRADGDILLKSELIVPTAGGLYQLVKRVSQMAISRRPIVQEDILVFRSLVEERFEDIATQLRGSHWTSTCVITTTKFNSFFYGREDAHAALCYLTQRGKARYLAIRKEDPVEGVKFPLVSAHAPAVSKFDCDTLHLVWQEEKLQQQFDVLDRRWEIISAFAFIG
;
A
#
# COMPACT_ATOMS: atom_id res chain seq x y z
N VAL A 1 2.71 -6.71 23.94
CA VAL A 1 2.42 -7.69 22.87
C VAL A 1 1.29 -8.60 23.33
N THR A 2 0.05 -8.12 23.28
CA THR A 2 -1.14 -8.90 23.65
C THR A 2 -2.20 -8.69 22.57
N SER A 3 -1.85 -9.00 21.33
CA SER A 3 -2.80 -9.04 20.23
C SER A 3 -3.59 -10.34 20.32
N VAL A 4 -4.91 -10.21 20.16
CA VAL A 4 -5.92 -11.30 20.11
C VAL A 4 -5.53 -12.48 19.20
N TRP A 5 -4.63 -12.25 18.26
CA TRP A 5 -4.01 -13.26 17.39
C TRP A 5 -3.36 -14.43 18.14
N PHE A 6 -2.69 -14.15 19.27
CA PHE A 6 -2.02 -15.16 20.09
C PHE A 6 -2.79 -15.52 21.36
N ALA A 7 -3.71 -14.65 21.78
CA ALA A 7 -4.61 -14.89 22.89
C ALA A 7 -5.93 -15.50 22.35
N ARG A 8 -5.91 -16.80 22.07
CA ARG A 8 -7.18 -17.55 21.91
C ARG A 8 -7.96 -17.50 23.24
N PRO A 9 -9.30 -17.52 23.24
CA PRO A 9 -10.06 -17.69 24.48
C PRO A 9 -9.62 -18.98 25.19
N GLY A 10 -9.05 -18.86 26.40
CA GLY A 10 -8.45 -19.99 27.13
C GLY A 10 -7.02 -20.38 26.71
N GLY A 11 -6.39 -19.64 25.79
CA GLY A 11 -5.03 -19.86 25.33
C GLY A 11 -3.99 -19.15 26.20
N ILE A 12 -2.93 -19.88 26.56
CA ILE A 12 -1.75 -19.32 27.22
C ILE A 12 -1.01 -18.46 26.20
N THR A 13 -0.72 -17.20 26.53
CA THR A 13 0.18 -16.37 25.72
C THR A 13 1.53 -17.10 25.64
N PRO A 14 2.07 -17.42 24.45
CA PRO A 14 3.31 -18.17 24.35
C PRO A 14 4.41 -17.40 25.09
N LEU A 15 5.02 -18.01 26.11
CA LEU A 15 6.05 -17.37 26.94
C LEU A 15 7.25 -16.87 26.12
N CYS A 16 7.46 -17.46 24.94
CA CYS A 16 8.52 -17.10 24.00
C CYS A 16 8.09 -16.10 22.91
N LEU A 17 6.83 -15.64 22.84
CA LEU A 17 6.39 -14.77 21.75
C LEU A 17 7.23 -13.49 21.62
N PRO A 18 7.58 -12.76 22.69
CA PRO A 18 8.46 -11.60 22.58
C PRO A 18 9.83 -11.95 21.99
N GLN A 19 10.38 -13.10 22.37
CA GLN A 19 11.67 -13.58 21.86
C GLN A 19 11.57 -13.92 20.37
N VAL A 20 10.51 -14.63 19.96
CA VAL A 20 10.27 -14.96 18.54
C VAL A 20 10.13 -13.70 17.69
N LEU A 21 9.40 -12.69 18.17
CA LEU A 21 9.25 -11.43 17.44
C LEU A 21 10.56 -10.66 17.31
N GLU A 22 11.39 -10.65 18.35
CA GLU A 22 12.73 -10.03 18.27
C GLU A 22 13.66 -10.81 17.33
N GLU A 23 13.63 -12.14 17.35
CA GLU A 23 14.41 -12.97 16.40
C GLU A 23 13.95 -12.75 14.95
N MET A 24 12.64 -12.74 14.70
CA MET A 24 12.09 -12.42 13.37
C MET A 24 12.44 -11.00 12.93
N ARG A 25 12.51 -10.04 13.86
CA ARG A 25 12.96 -8.69 13.57
C ARG A 25 14.46 -8.62 13.30
N ALA A 26 15.26 -9.38 14.04
CA ALA A 26 16.70 -9.49 13.83
C ALA A 26 17.03 -10.09 12.45
N ASP A 27 16.22 -11.05 11.98
CA ASP A 27 16.33 -11.63 10.63
C ASP A 27 15.80 -10.69 9.52
N GLY A 28 15.03 -9.67 9.90
CA GLY A 28 14.43 -8.70 8.98
C GLY A 28 13.11 -9.16 8.34
N ASP A 29 12.50 -10.20 8.89
CA ASP A 29 11.14 -10.66 8.55
C ASP A 29 10.07 -9.73 9.10
N ILE A 30 10.36 -9.04 10.21
CA ILE A 30 9.49 -8.03 10.80
C ILE A 30 10.18 -6.67 10.75
N LEU A 31 9.43 -5.66 10.32
CA LEU A 31 9.83 -4.27 10.36
C LEU A 31 8.88 -3.50 11.26
N LEU A 32 9.38 -2.46 11.93
CA LEU A 32 8.50 -1.52 12.60
C LEU A 32 7.97 -0.51 11.59
N LYS A 33 6.69 -0.16 11.68
CA LYS A 33 6.12 0.91 10.83
C LYS A 33 6.91 2.22 10.97
N SER A 34 7.40 2.51 12.18
CA SER A 34 8.22 3.69 12.47
C SER A 34 9.58 3.67 11.77
N GLU A 35 10.06 2.49 11.36
CA GLU A 35 11.29 2.33 10.58
C GLU A 35 11.05 2.59 9.10
N LEU A 36 9.82 2.42 8.60
CA LEU A 36 9.52 2.60 7.18
C LEU A 36 9.73 4.04 6.70
N ILE A 37 10.24 4.18 5.48
CA ILE A 37 10.45 5.48 4.85
C ILE A 37 9.18 5.91 4.14
N VAL A 38 8.62 7.04 4.57
CA VAL A 38 7.42 7.60 3.94
C VAL A 38 7.79 8.20 2.58
N PRO A 39 7.16 7.74 1.47
CA PRO A 39 7.53 8.17 0.12
C PRO A 39 7.15 9.63 -0.18
N THR A 40 6.18 10.18 0.55
CA THR A 40 5.77 11.59 0.44
C THR A 40 6.71 12.56 1.17
N ALA A 41 7.58 12.05 2.04
CA ALA A 41 8.50 12.86 2.81
C ALA A 41 9.61 13.45 1.94
N GLY A 42 10.10 14.64 2.30
CA GLY A 42 11.15 15.33 1.54
C GLY A 42 12.45 14.53 1.45
N GLY A 43 13.23 14.76 0.39
CA GLY A 43 14.44 13.98 0.09
C GLY A 43 15.45 13.93 1.24
N LEU A 44 15.64 15.04 1.97
CA LEU A 44 16.51 15.08 3.15
C LEU A 44 16.02 14.17 4.28
N TYR A 45 14.72 14.17 4.57
CA TYR A 45 14.14 13.26 5.57
C TYR A 45 14.37 11.80 5.18
N GLN A 46 14.15 11.47 3.90
CA GLN A 46 14.38 10.11 3.41
C GLN A 46 15.86 9.70 3.54
N LEU A 47 16.80 10.60 3.25
CA LEU A 47 18.24 10.35 3.41
C LEU A 47 18.61 10.14 4.88
N VAL A 48 18.18 11.03 5.77
CA VAL A 48 18.41 10.90 7.22
C VAL A 48 17.83 9.58 7.73
N LYS A 49 16.62 9.23 7.28
CA LYS A 49 15.96 7.97 7.67
C LYS A 49 16.76 6.75 7.18
N ARG A 50 17.27 6.75 5.94
CA ARG A 50 18.15 5.67 5.44
C ARG A 50 19.43 5.55 6.26
N VAL A 51 20.09 6.66 6.57
CA VAL A 51 21.31 6.65 7.41
C VAL A 51 20.99 6.10 8.81
N SER A 52 19.86 6.51 9.40
CA SER A 52 19.43 6.01 10.71
C SER A 52 19.10 4.52 10.73
N GLN A 53 18.72 3.93 9.59
CA GLN A 53 18.51 2.48 9.46
C GLN A 53 19.82 1.72 9.31
N MET A 54 20.86 2.33 8.71
CA MET A 54 22.19 1.73 8.59
C MET A 54 22.92 1.69 9.93
N ALA A 55 22.65 2.66 10.80
CA ALA A 55 22.97 2.54 12.22
C ALA A 55 22.00 1.53 12.83
N ILE A 56 22.46 0.30 13.11
CA ILE A 56 21.65 -0.82 13.59
C ILE A 56 20.64 -0.32 14.64
N SER A 57 19.38 -0.17 14.24
CA SER A 57 18.31 0.34 15.09
C SER A 57 17.90 -0.75 16.07
N ARG A 58 18.69 -0.92 17.13
CA ARG A 58 18.43 -1.84 18.25
C ARG A 58 17.34 -1.31 19.20
N ARG A 59 16.38 -0.55 18.69
CA ARG A 59 15.23 -0.14 19.49
C ARG A 59 14.42 -1.41 19.81
N PRO A 60 14.13 -1.75 21.07
CA PRO A 60 13.29 -2.92 21.38
C PRO A 60 11.87 -2.70 20.87
N ILE A 61 11.17 -3.80 20.55
CA ILE A 61 9.75 -3.76 20.20
C ILE A 61 8.95 -3.35 21.43
N VAL A 62 8.21 -2.25 21.33
CA VAL A 62 7.31 -1.74 22.38
C VAL A 62 5.86 -2.10 22.05
N GLN A 63 4.98 -2.13 23.04
CA GLN A 63 3.59 -2.58 22.88
C GLN A 63 2.78 -1.75 21.87
N GLU A 64 3.13 -0.48 21.67
CA GLU A 64 2.47 0.43 20.73
C GLU A 64 3.02 0.32 19.30
N ASP A 65 4.03 -0.53 19.07
CA ASP A 65 4.64 -0.66 17.75
C ASP A 65 3.75 -1.46 16.80
N ILE A 66 3.57 -0.91 15.58
CA ILE A 66 2.92 -1.60 14.48
C ILE A 66 3.96 -2.45 13.76
N LEU A 67 3.76 -3.77 13.78
CA LEU A 67 4.61 -4.77 13.15
C LEU A 67 4.20 -4.98 11.70
N VAL A 68 5.17 -4.87 10.79
CA VAL A 68 4.98 -5.09 9.36
C VAL A 68 5.72 -6.35 8.97
N PHE A 69 4.97 -7.40 8.65
CA PHE A 69 5.50 -8.68 8.23
C PHE A 69 5.86 -8.63 6.75
N ARG A 70 7.15 -8.82 6.46
CA ARG A 70 7.70 -8.79 5.10
C ARG A 70 6.97 -9.76 4.17
N SER A 71 6.84 -11.01 4.58
CA SER A 71 6.23 -12.07 3.77
C SER A 71 4.79 -11.72 3.38
N LEU A 72 3.99 -11.22 4.33
CA LEU A 72 2.60 -10.83 4.08
C LEU A 72 2.49 -9.66 3.09
N VAL A 73 3.35 -8.65 3.20
CA VAL A 73 3.35 -7.52 2.27
C VAL A 73 3.79 -7.97 0.87
N GLU A 74 4.77 -8.88 0.78
CA GLU A 74 5.24 -9.41 -0.50
C GLU A 74 4.21 -10.32 -1.17
N GLU A 75 3.53 -11.19 -0.43
CA GLU A 75 2.42 -12.01 -0.94
C GLU A 75 1.29 -11.11 -1.48
N ARG A 76 0.89 -10.10 -0.71
CA ARG A 76 -0.12 -9.13 -1.15
C ARG A 76 0.29 -8.35 -2.38
N PHE A 77 1.57 -8.04 -2.51
CA PHE A 77 2.07 -7.38 -3.71
C PHE A 77 1.92 -8.26 -4.95
N GLU A 78 2.25 -9.55 -4.85
CA GLU A 78 2.08 -10.49 -5.97
C GLU A 78 0.60 -10.71 -6.33
N ASP A 79 -0.29 -10.76 -5.34
CA ASP A 79 -1.75 -10.79 -5.56
C ASP A 79 -2.22 -9.57 -6.38
N ILE A 80 -1.81 -8.37 -5.96
CA ILE A 80 -2.15 -7.11 -6.64
C ILE A 80 -1.56 -7.10 -8.05
N ALA A 81 -0.28 -7.48 -8.21
CA ALA A 81 0.36 -7.54 -9.52
C ALA A 81 -0.36 -8.51 -10.47
N THR A 82 -0.86 -9.64 -9.95
CA THR A 82 -1.63 -10.62 -10.72
C THR A 82 -2.98 -10.06 -11.16
N GLN A 83 -3.72 -9.39 -10.26
CA GLN A 83 -4.99 -8.73 -10.58
C GLN A 83 -4.81 -7.62 -11.62
N LEU A 84 -3.74 -6.82 -11.50
CA LEU A 84 -3.41 -5.77 -12.47
C LEU A 84 -2.94 -6.36 -13.81
N ARG A 85 -2.19 -7.46 -13.82
CA ARG A 85 -1.76 -8.11 -15.07
C ARG A 85 -2.93 -8.59 -15.91
N GLY A 86 -4.01 -9.05 -15.28
CA GLY A 86 -5.25 -9.44 -15.98
C GLY A 86 -5.95 -8.29 -16.72
N SER A 87 -5.64 -7.03 -16.37
CA SER A 87 -6.28 -5.83 -16.92
C SER A 87 -5.32 -4.93 -17.72
N HIS A 88 -4.02 -5.25 -17.77
CA HIS A 88 -3.00 -4.42 -18.40
C HIS A 88 -2.07 -5.24 -19.32
N TRP A 89 -1.88 -4.77 -20.56
CA TRP A 89 -1.01 -5.39 -21.57
C TRP A 89 0.47 -4.97 -21.44
N THR A 90 0.79 -4.07 -20.53
CA THR A 90 2.10 -3.43 -20.38
C THR A 90 2.97 -4.09 -19.30
N SER A 91 4.30 -3.91 -19.38
CA SER A 91 5.24 -4.43 -18.37
C SER A 91 5.18 -3.72 -17.02
N THR A 92 4.52 -2.55 -16.97
CA THR A 92 4.30 -1.75 -15.76
C THR A 92 2.88 -1.19 -15.77
N CYS A 93 2.32 -0.98 -14.59
CA CYS A 93 0.99 -0.38 -14.40
C CYS A 93 1.11 0.84 -13.48
N VAL A 94 0.28 1.85 -13.72
CA VAL A 94 0.13 3.02 -12.86
C VAL A 94 -1.30 3.07 -12.38
N ILE A 95 -1.49 3.14 -11.07
CA ILE A 95 -2.81 3.24 -10.44
C ILE A 95 -2.86 4.43 -9.47
N THR A 96 -4.06 4.94 -9.20
CA THR A 96 -4.25 5.97 -8.17
C THR A 96 -4.01 5.40 -6.77
N THR A 97 -3.68 6.28 -5.82
CA THR A 97 -3.60 5.89 -4.40
C THR A 97 -4.95 5.36 -3.89
N THR A 98 -6.07 5.87 -4.43
CA THR A 98 -7.41 5.39 -4.09
C THR A 98 -7.60 3.92 -4.48
N LYS A 99 -7.28 3.57 -5.74
CA LYS A 99 -7.32 2.19 -6.22
C LYS A 99 -6.33 1.32 -5.45
N PHE A 100 -5.13 1.81 -5.17
CA PHE A 100 -4.16 1.08 -4.34
C PHE A 100 -4.71 0.75 -2.95
N ASN A 101 -5.32 1.72 -2.28
CA ASN A 101 -5.90 1.53 -0.94
C ASN A 101 -7.04 0.50 -0.95
N SER A 102 -7.80 0.38 -2.05
CA SER A 102 -8.89 -0.60 -2.15
C SER A 102 -8.44 -2.07 -2.10
N PHE A 103 -7.15 -2.35 -2.31
CA PHE A 103 -6.60 -3.70 -2.15
C PHE A 103 -6.36 -4.11 -0.69
N PHE A 104 -6.54 -3.19 0.26
CA PHE A 104 -6.29 -3.43 1.68
C PHE A 104 -7.56 -3.16 2.49
N TYR A 105 -7.72 -3.90 3.58
CA TYR A 105 -8.85 -3.72 4.51
C TYR A 105 -8.76 -2.40 5.28
N GLY A 106 -7.54 -1.91 5.55
CA GLY A 106 -7.28 -0.72 6.33
C GLY A 106 -6.34 0.26 5.65
N ARG A 107 -6.59 1.56 5.86
CA ARG A 107 -5.71 2.64 5.37
C ARG A 107 -4.28 2.53 5.92
N GLU A 108 -4.15 2.08 7.17
CA GLU A 108 -2.87 1.91 7.83
C GLU A 108 -2.04 0.77 7.21
N ASP A 109 -2.69 -0.33 6.84
CA ASP A 109 -2.07 -1.47 6.16
C ASP A 109 -1.60 -1.07 4.77
N ALA A 110 -2.46 -0.37 4.01
CA ALA A 110 -2.10 0.17 2.70
C ALA A 110 -0.88 1.11 2.81
N HIS A 111 -0.88 2.01 3.79
CA HIS A 111 0.22 2.95 3.98
C HIS A 111 1.53 2.24 4.35
N ALA A 112 1.49 1.26 5.25
CA ALA A 112 2.66 0.46 5.61
C ALA A 112 3.19 -0.33 4.40
N ALA A 113 2.31 -0.96 3.63
CA ALA A 113 2.66 -1.67 2.41
C ALA A 113 3.29 -0.72 1.38
N LEU A 114 2.71 0.47 1.16
CA LEU A 114 3.25 1.48 0.24
C LEU A 114 4.67 1.90 0.63
N CYS A 115 4.90 2.20 1.91
CA CYS A 115 6.23 2.59 2.39
C CYS A 115 7.23 1.45 2.23
N TYR A 116 6.84 0.21 2.57
CA TYR A 116 7.69 -0.97 2.38
C TYR A 116 8.07 -1.20 0.91
N LEU A 117 7.08 -1.21 0.02
CA LEU A 117 7.27 -1.52 -1.40
C LEU A 117 8.11 -0.44 -2.10
N THR A 118 7.91 0.83 -1.75
CA THR A 118 8.69 1.94 -2.30
C THR A 118 10.12 1.93 -1.78
N GLN A 119 10.32 1.64 -0.48
CA GLN A 119 11.64 1.50 0.12
C GLN A 119 12.43 0.32 -0.47
N ARG A 120 11.76 -0.81 -0.76
CA ARG A 120 12.37 -1.98 -1.43
C ARG A 120 12.48 -1.83 -2.94
N GLY A 121 11.99 -0.74 -3.53
CA GLY A 121 12.01 -0.52 -4.97
C GLY A 121 11.08 -1.44 -5.77
N LYS A 122 10.17 -2.17 -5.10
CA LYS A 122 9.11 -2.98 -5.73
C LYS A 122 7.97 -2.12 -6.29
N ALA A 123 7.84 -0.87 -5.83
CA ALA A 123 6.92 0.11 -6.38
C ALA A 123 7.57 1.50 -6.45
N ARG A 124 7.03 2.41 -7.28
CA ARG A 124 7.37 3.84 -7.23
C ARG A 124 6.15 4.67 -6.90
N TYR A 125 6.30 5.58 -5.96
CA TYR A 125 5.29 6.59 -5.68
C TYR A 125 5.44 7.74 -6.69
N LEU A 126 4.31 8.28 -7.14
CA LEU A 126 4.24 9.44 -8.02
C LEU A 126 3.15 10.39 -7.54
N ALA A 127 3.41 11.69 -7.69
CA ALA A 127 2.47 12.74 -7.32
C ALA A 127 2.51 13.86 -8.37
N ILE A 128 1.34 14.26 -8.83
CA ILE A 128 1.16 15.39 -9.76
C ILE A 128 0.63 16.54 -8.94
N ARG A 129 1.47 17.55 -8.69
CA ARG A 129 1.11 18.75 -7.91
C ARG A 129 0.67 19.88 -8.83
N LYS A 130 -0.47 19.70 -9.50
CA LYS A 130 -1.13 20.75 -10.31
C LYS A 130 -2.35 21.27 -9.53
N GLU A 131 -3.35 21.81 -10.22
CA GLU A 131 -4.59 22.36 -9.63
C GLU A 131 -5.34 21.33 -8.78
N ASP A 132 -5.51 20.11 -9.30
CA ASP A 132 -6.00 18.95 -8.54
C ASP A 132 -4.83 17.99 -8.28
N PRO A 133 -4.31 17.91 -7.03
CA PRO A 133 -3.20 17.03 -6.74
C PRO A 133 -3.65 15.57 -6.83
N VAL A 134 -2.98 14.81 -7.70
CA VAL A 134 -3.26 13.38 -7.88
C VAL A 134 -2.02 12.59 -7.47
N GLU A 135 -2.25 11.59 -6.62
CA GLU A 135 -1.22 10.67 -6.16
C GLU A 135 -1.47 9.27 -6.72
N GLY A 136 -0.38 8.56 -6.99
CA GLY A 136 -0.44 7.23 -7.55
C GLY A 136 0.80 6.40 -7.27
N VAL A 137 0.69 5.15 -7.68
CA VAL A 137 1.71 4.13 -7.47
C VAL A 137 1.94 3.38 -8.77
N LYS A 138 3.22 3.28 -9.15
CA LYS A 138 3.70 2.53 -10.31
C LYS A 138 4.18 1.15 -9.86
N PHE A 139 3.63 0.13 -10.50
CA PHE A 139 3.93 -1.28 -10.29
C PHE A 139 4.67 -1.87 -11.49
N PRO A 140 5.74 -2.64 -11.26
CA PRO A 140 6.22 -3.57 -12.26
C PRO A 140 5.29 -4.79 -12.28
N LEU A 141 4.86 -5.22 -13.47
CA LEU A 141 4.02 -6.40 -13.64
C LEU A 141 4.82 -7.65 -14.01
N VAL A 142 6.07 -7.50 -14.44
CA VAL A 142 6.93 -8.62 -14.91
C VAL A 142 8.32 -8.60 -14.25
N SER A 143 8.76 -7.45 -13.73
CA SER A 143 10.06 -7.27 -13.10
C SER A 143 9.93 -7.28 -11.58
N ALA A 144 10.97 -7.73 -10.89
CA ALA A 144 11.06 -7.62 -9.43
C ALA A 144 11.22 -6.16 -8.96
N HIS A 145 11.65 -5.24 -9.82
CA HIS A 145 11.94 -3.85 -9.48
C HIS A 145 11.21 -2.87 -10.39
N ALA A 146 10.66 -1.82 -9.77
CA ALA A 146 9.93 -0.76 -10.45
C ALA A 146 10.90 0.20 -11.15
N PRO A 147 10.76 0.39 -12.48
CA PRO A 147 11.60 1.34 -13.21
C PRO A 147 11.33 2.77 -12.75
N ALA A 148 12.25 3.68 -13.07
CA ALA A 148 12.11 5.09 -12.73
C ALA A 148 10.78 5.67 -13.24
N VAL A 149 10.29 6.68 -12.53
CA VAL A 149 9.09 7.43 -12.94
C VAL A 149 9.48 8.34 -14.10
N SER A 150 8.72 8.27 -15.18
CA SER A 150 8.86 9.08 -16.38
C SER A 150 7.69 10.06 -16.46
N LYS A 151 7.81 11.07 -17.35
CA LYS A 151 6.71 11.98 -17.63
C LYS A 151 5.45 11.24 -18.12
N PHE A 152 5.64 10.19 -18.93
CA PHE A 152 4.54 9.36 -19.43
C PHE A 152 3.76 8.68 -18.30
N ASP A 153 4.43 8.26 -17.22
CA ASP A 153 3.76 7.68 -16.05
C ASP A 153 2.87 8.71 -15.34
N CYS A 154 3.31 9.97 -15.26
CA CYS A 154 2.49 11.06 -14.73
C CYS A 154 1.30 11.36 -15.63
N ASP A 155 1.49 11.42 -16.95
CA ASP A 155 0.39 11.64 -17.89
C ASP A 155 -0.62 10.47 -17.82
N THR A 156 -0.14 9.24 -17.68
CA THR A 156 -0.96 8.04 -17.46
C THR A 156 -1.76 8.13 -16.17
N LEU A 157 -1.13 8.52 -15.05
CA LEU A 157 -1.83 8.69 -13.77
C LEU A 157 -2.96 9.71 -13.88
N HIS A 158 -2.72 10.82 -14.58
CA HIS A 158 -3.74 11.84 -14.78
C HIS A 158 -4.93 11.29 -15.59
N LEU A 159 -4.66 10.50 -16.64
CA LEU A 159 -5.71 9.85 -17.43
C LEU A 159 -6.52 8.83 -16.61
N VAL A 160 -5.85 7.95 -15.87
CA VAL A 160 -6.50 6.95 -14.99
C VAL A 160 -7.36 7.64 -13.94
N TRP A 161 -6.88 8.73 -13.35
CA TRP A 161 -7.67 9.49 -12.39
C TRP A 161 -8.91 10.16 -13.02
N GLN A 162 -8.78 10.71 -14.23
CA GLN A 162 -9.94 11.27 -14.96
C GLN A 162 -10.96 10.19 -15.30
N GLU A 163 -10.51 9.01 -15.73
CA GLU A 163 -11.36 7.84 -15.97
C GLU A 163 -12.11 7.44 -14.69
N GLU A 164 -11.43 7.33 -13.55
CA GLU A 164 -12.07 7.04 -12.26
C GLU A 164 -13.12 8.09 -11.87
N LYS A 165 -12.83 9.37 -12.10
CA LYS A 165 -13.77 10.47 -11.82
C LYS A 165 -14.99 10.41 -12.73
N LEU A 166 -14.81 10.11 -14.01
CA LEU A 166 -15.89 9.93 -14.98
C LEU A 166 -16.76 8.72 -14.63
N GLN A 167 -16.15 7.60 -14.26
CA GLN A 167 -16.88 6.40 -13.83
C GLN A 167 -17.76 6.70 -12.60
N GLN A 168 -17.23 7.44 -11.61
CA GLN A 168 -18.03 7.85 -10.44
C GLN A 168 -19.24 8.71 -10.82
N GLN A 169 -19.10 9.63 -11.78
CA GLN A 169 -20.23 10.43 -12.26
C GLN A 169 -21.26 9.56 -12.97
N PHE A 170 -20.79 8.59 -13.77
CA PHE A 170 -21.66 7.64 -14.45
C PHE A 170 -22.44 6.78 -13.45
N ASP A 171 -21.79 6.20 -12.45
CA ASP A 171 -22.43 5.37 -11.43
C ASP A 171 -23.53 6.12 -10.66
N VAL A 172 -23.36 7.43 -10.44
CA VAL A 172 -24.39 8.28 -9.81
C VAL A 172 -25.61 8.45 -10.71
N LEU A 173 -25.39 8.63 -12.02
CA LEU A 173 -26.49 8.74 -12.99
C LEU A 173 -27.24 7.42 -13.13
N ASP A 174 -26.50 6.30 -13.19
CA ASP A 174 -27.07 4.96 -13.32
C ASP A 174 -27.95 4.62 -12.11
N ARG A 175 -27.47 4.86 -10.88
CA ARG A 175 -28.28 4.69 -9.66
C ARG A 175 -29.54 5.55 -9.66
N ARG A 176 -29.46 6.79 -10.14
CA ARG A 176 -30.65 7.67 -10.24
C ARG A 176 -31.65 7.11 -11.24
N TRP A 177 -31.17 6.59 -12.37
CA TRP A 177 -32.01 5.93 -13.36
C TRP A 177 -32.69 4.69 -12.79
N GLU A 178 -31.93 3.81 -12.11
CA GLU A 178 -32.47 2.62 -11.46
C GLU A 178 -33.59 2.97 -10.48
N ILE A 179 -33.38 3.98 -9.62
CA ILE A 179 -34.39 4.45 -8.67
C ILE A 179 -35.65 4.92 -9.40
N ILE A 180 -35.52 5.77 -10.43
CA ILE A 180 -36.67 6.27 -11.21
C ILE A 180 -37.41 5.11 -11.89
N SER A 181 -36.68 4.17 -12.47
CA SER A 181 -37.26 3.00 -13.14
C SER A 181 -37.99 2.09 -12.15
N ALA A 182 -37.44 1.86 -10.96
CA ALA A 182 -38.08 1.06 -9.92
C ALA A 182 -39.39 1.70 -9.42
N PHE A 183 -39.44 3.03 -9.30
CA PHE A 183 -40.68 3.74 -8.97
C PHE A 183 -41.73 3.68 -10.09
N ALA A 184 -41.30 3.65 -11.36
CA ALA A 184 -42.21 3.52 -12.50
C ALA A 184 -42.86 2.13 -12.64
N PHE A 185 -42.29 1.08 -12.02
CA PHE A 185 -42.84 -0.28 -12.03
C PHE A 185 -43.80 -0.58 -10.84
N ILE A 186 -43.93 0.33 -9.87
CA ILE A 186 -44.77 0.15 -8.66
C ILE A 186 -46.08 0.98 -8.74
N GLY A 187 -46.26 1.79 -9.79
CA GLY A 187 -47.49 2.55 -10.07
C GLY A 187 -48.33 1.93 -11.18
#